data_AF-A0A2Z2P7B8-F1
#
_entry.id   AF-A0A2Z2P7B8-F1
#
_cell.length_a   1.000
_cell.length_b   1.000
_cell.length_c   1.000
_cell.angle_alpha   90.00
_cell.angle_beta   90.00
_cell.angle_gamma   90.00
#
_symmetry.space_group_name_H-M   'P 1'
#
loop_
_entity.id
_entity.type
_entity.pdbx_description
1 polymer ?
#
loop_
_entity_poly.entity_id
_entity_poly.type
_entity_poly.pdbx_seq_one_letter_code
_entity_poly.pdbx_strand_id
1 'polypeptide(L)'
;MTRRRKPFLGAITALFLASPLAAEPSDQALIDGAIGPLGDAENLKLLDYTARCVVEKYPLAADTFVRDTTDATAMVKDKARLLDENCIKAYWFRSSTTSYEPGVYRVILAEALIGLAQQDKSLSLAVADAAATDQPQLPAVPVSEVHPYYRPMFVVDRHEAQLSQFAECAVRSRPEAVLALVATKRGSAEEAAALADVESAPAECAAKRPSVSFPAFARRGELALHLYLLSRLSGAPAPKPMPKRRR
;
A
#
# COMPACT_ATOMS: atom_id res chain seq x y z
N MET A 1 -20.35 61.22 79.65
CA MET A 1 -20.64 61.24 78.19
C MET A 1 -19.32 61.30 77.44
N THR A 2 -18.77 60.16 77.03
CA THR A 2 -17.44 60.05 76.42
C THR A 2 -17.56 59.40 75.04
N ARG A 3 -17.36 60.21 73.99
CA ARG A 3 -17.38 59.77 72.58
C ARG A 3 -16.06 59.05 72.26
N ARG A 4 -16.11 57.75 71.94
CA ARG A 4 -15.01 57.02 71.30
C ARG A 4 -15.25 56.93 69.79
N ARG A 5 -14.34 57.54 69.03
CA ARG A 5 -14.22 57.42 67.57
C ARG A 5 -13.67 56.03 67.22
N LYS A 6 -14.28 55.35 66.26
CA LYS A 6 -13.74 54.12 65.62
C LYS A 6 -12.95 54.53 64.37
N PRO A 7 -11.76 53.95 64.12
CA PRO A 7 -11.09 54.12 62.84
C PRO A 7 -11.71 53.20 61.78
N PHE A 8 -11.97 53.76 60.60
CA PHE A 8 -12.27 53.04 59.37
C PHE A 8 -10.97 52.38 58.87
N LEU A 9 -10.94 51.05 58.79
CA LEU A 9 -10.00 50.33 57.93
C LEU A 9 -10.65 50.20 56.56
N GLY A 10 -10.16 50.98 55.59
CA GLY A 10 -10.45 50.76 54.17
C GLY A 10 -9.55 49.65 53.65
N ALA A 11 -10.15 48.52 53.25
CA ALA A 11 -9.50 47.51 52.44
C ALA A 11 -9.65 47.92 50.96
N ILE A 12 -8.56 48.40 50.36
CA ILE A 12 -8.46 48.59 48.91
C ILE A 12 -8.04 47.24 48.32
N THR A 13 -9.01 46.50 47.80
CA THR A 13 -8.76 45.30 47.00
C THR A 13 -8.34 45.75 45.60
N ALA A 14 -7.04 45.73 45.32
CA ALA A 14 -6.52 45.91 43.97
C ALA A 14 -6.86 44.68 43.11
N LEU A 15 -7.88 44.78 42.27
CA LEU A 15 -8.12 43.84 41.16
C LEU A 15 -7.03 44.07 40.11
N PHE A 16 -5.98 43.25 40.13
CA PHE A 16 -5.14 43.04 38.97
C PHE A 16 -5.93 42.21 37.95
N LEU A 17 -6.52 42.90 36.97
CA LEU A 17 -6.96 42.30 35.72
C LEU A 17 -5.71 41.86 34.96
N ALA A 18 -5.24 40.63 35.23
CA ALA A 18 -4.36 39.95 34.31
C ALA A 18 -5.17 39.62 33.06
N SER A 19 -5.04 40.44 32.02
CA SER A 19 -5.45 40.05 30.68
C SER A 19 -4.75 38.72 30.35
N PRO A 20 -5.47 37.64 30.03
CA PRO A 20 -4.81 36.49 29.44
C PRO A 20 -4.22 37.00 28.13
N LEU A 21 -2.89 37.02 28.02
CA LEU A 21 -2.26 37.02 26.70
C LEU A 21 -2.86 35.83 25.98
N ALA A 22 -3.75 36.11 25.03
CA ALA A 22 -4.13 35.14 24.02
C ALA A 22 -2.82 34.77 23.33
N ALA A 23 -2.26 33.63 23.70
CA ALA A 23 -1.21 33.00 22.94
C ALA A 23 -1.78 32.86 21.53
N GLU A 24 -1.18 33.56 20.57
CA GLU A 24 -1.46 33.29 19.18
C GLU A 24 -1.27 31.79 18.99
N PRO A 25 -2.26 31.08 18.41
CA PRO A 25 -2.09 29.67 18.15
C PRO A 25 -0.84 29.56 17.28
N SER A 26 0.22 28.95 17.83
CA SER A 26 1.43 28.70 17.06
C SER A 26 1.02 28.02 15.77
N ASP A 27 1.59 28.41 14.63
CA ASP A 27 1.32 27.75 13.34
C ASP A 27 1.44 26.22 13.41
N GLN A 28 2.20 25.70 14.38
CA GLN A 28 2.30 24.29 14.73
C GLN A 28 0.96 23.64 15.13
N ALA A 29 0.08 24.32 15.87
CA ALA A 29 -1.23 23.81 16.28
C ALA A 29 -2.24 23.78 15.12
N LEU A 30 -2.07 24.65 14.12
CA LEU A 30 -2.84 24.59 12.87
C LEU A 30 -2.36 23.43 11.96
N ILE A 31 -1.09 23.02 12.09
CA ILE A 31 -0.50 21.88 11.39
C ILE A 31 -0.87 20.55 12.09
N ASP A 32 -0.82 20.51 13.42
CA ASP A 32 -1.11 19.30 14.21
C ASP A 32 -2.62 18.99 14.31
N GLY A 33 -3.50 20.00 14.17
CA GLY A 33 -4.96 19.83 14.18
C GLY A 33 -5.58 19.45 12.83
N ALA A 34 -4.85 19.58 11.72
CA ALA A 34 -5.39 19.39 10.37
C ALA A 34 -5.07 18.01 9.74
N ILE A 35 -4.18 17.24 10.35
CA ILE A 35 -3.67 15.98 9.78
C ILE A 35 -3.69 14.91 10.87
N GLY A 36 -4.88 14.37 11.16
CA GLY A 36 -4.99 13.11 11.89
C GLY A 36 -4.33 11.94 11.12
N PRO A 37 -4.11 10.78 11.75
CA PRO A 37 -3.72 9.58 11.02
C PRO A 37 -4.73 9.36 9.89
N LEU A 38 -4.25 9.30 8.65
CA LEU A 38 -5.10 8.95 7.51
C LEU A 38 -5.79 7.63 7.82
N GLY A 39 -7.10 7.55 7.57
CA GLY A 39 -7.78 6.25 7.61
C GLY A 39 -7.19 5.30 6.57
N ASP A 40 -7.29 3.99 6.80
CA ASP A 40 -6.74 2.95 5.92
C ASP A 40 -7.11 3.15 4.43
N ALA A 41 -8.34 3.60 4.18
CA ALA A 41 -8.82 3.88 2.83
C ALA A 41 -8.10 5.05 2.13
N GLU A 42 -7.70 6.08 2.87
CA GLU A 42 -6.97 7.23 2.31
C GLU A 42 -5.50 6.87 2.08
N ASN A 43 -4.88 6.11 2.99
CA ASN A 43 -3.55 5.54 2.79
C ASN A 43 -3.48 4.69 1.52
N LEU A 44 -4.47 3.81 1.30
CA LEU A 44 -4.53 2.96 0.10
C LEU A 44 -4.71 3.77 -1.20
N LYS A 45 -5.53 4.83 -1.20
CA LYS A 45 -5.68 5.72 -2.36
C LYS A 45 -4.36 6.42 -2.68
N LEU A 46 -3.63 6.82 -1.65
CA LEU A 46 -2.38 7.53 -1.80
C LEU A 46 -1.26 6.61 -2.31
N LEU A 47 -1.21 5.37 -1.83
CA LEU A 47 -0.33 4.33 -2.36
C LEU A 47 -0.65 4.01 -3.82
N ASP A 48 -1.92 3.83 -4.18
CA ASP A 48 -2.36 3.58 -5.56
C ASP A 48 -1.96 4.73 -6.50
N TYR A 49 -2.18 5.99 -6.08
CA TYR A 49 -1.72 7.16 -6.83
C TYR A 49 -0.19 7.14 -7.02
N THR A 50 0.55 6.88 -5.94
CA THR A 50 2.02 6.88 -5.97
C THR A 50 2.54 5.80 -6.91
N ALA A 51 2.02 4.58 -6.81
CA ALA A 51 2.40 3.46 -7.66
C ALA A 51 2.12 3.73 -9.14
N ARG A 52 0.95 4.28 -9.49
CA ARG A 52 0.64 4.67 -10.87
C ARG A 52 1.62 5.69 -11.41
N CYS A 53 1.90 6.75 -10.66
CA CYS A 53 2.87 7.77 -11.06
C CYS A 53 4.27 7.16 -11.29
N VAL A 54 4.72 6.29 -10.38
CA VAL A 54 6.02 5.63 -10.48
C VAL A 54 6.09 4.69 -11.68
N VAL A 55 5.05 3.90 -11.93
CA VAL A 55 4.97 3.01 -13.11
C VAL A 55 4.94 3.80 -14.40
N GLU A 56 4.24 4.93 -14.45
CA GLU A 56 4.17 5.79 -15.64
C GLU A 56 5.54 6.42 -15.97
N LYS A 57 6.28 6.85 -14.93
CA LYS A 57 7.57 7.55 -15.07
C LYS A 57 8.77 6.60 -15.19
N TYR A 58 8.74 5.47 -14.48
CA TYR A 58 9.84 4.51 -14.34
C TYR A 58 9.40 3.05 -14.49
N PRO A 59 8.73 2.67 -15.59
CA PRO A 59 8.15 1.33 -15.74
C PRO A 59 9.17 0.20 -15.62
N LEU A 60 10.39 0.39 -16.12
CA LEU A 60 11.46 -0.62 -16.03
C LEU A 60 11.99 -0.79 -14.59
N ALA A 61 12.06 0.29 -13.82
CA ALA A 61 12.48 0.22 -12.42
C ALA A 61 11.39 -0.48 -11.59
N ALA A 62 10.12 -0.19 -11.86
CA ALA A 62 8.98 -0.86 -11.24
C ALA A 62 8.91 -2.35 -11.61
N ASP A 63 9.07 -2.71 -12.90
CA ASP A 63 9.17 -4.13 -13.34
C ASP A 63 10.29 -4.86 -12.60
N THR A 64 11.47 -4.26 -12.54
CA THR A 64 12.61 -4.84 -11.83
C THR A 64 12.28 -5.04 -10.35
N PHE A 65 11.69 -4.03 -9.70
CA PHE A 65 11.31 -4.10 -8.29
C PHE A 65 10.27 -5.19 -8.01
N VAL A 66 9.25 -5.30 -8.86
CA VAL A 66 8.19 -6.30 -8.67
C VAL A 66 8.71 -7.72 -8.87
N ARG A 67 9.70 -7.92 -9.75
CA ARG A 67 10.30 -9.23 -10.02
C ARG A 67 11.39 -9.62 -9.05
N ASP A 68 12.12 -8.65 -8.53
CA ASP A 68 13.22 -8.88 -7.62
C ASP A 68 12.69 -9.34 -6.25
N THR A 69 13.13 -10.53 -5.84
CA THR A 69 12.76 -11.17 -4.58
C THR A 69 13.82 -10.95 -3.50
N THR A 70 14.90 -10.21 -3.78
CA THR A 70 15.96 -9.94 -2.79
C THR A 70 15.51 -8.99 -1.68
N ASP A 71 16.29 -8.95 -0.59
CA ASP A 71 16.00 -8.22 0.64
C ASP A 71 15.42 -6.82 0.39
N ALA A 72 14.15 -6.68 0.78
CA ALA A 72 13.36 -5.47 0.82
C ALA A 72 14.13 -4.24 1.35
N THR A 73 15.07 -4.46 2.28
CA THR A 73 15.94 -3.43 2.87
C THR A 73 17.00 -2.91 1.89
N ALA A 74 17.57 -3.78 1.04
CA ALA A 74 18.51 -3.38 -0.01
C ALA A 74 17.81 -2.55 -1.09
N MET A 75 16.52 -2.82 -1.33
CA MET A 75 15.74 -2.13 -2.37
C MET A 75 15.50 -0.65 -2.05
N VAL A 76 15.23 -0.29 -0.79
CA VAL A 76 15.07 1.12 -0.38
C VAL A 76 16.35 1.92 -0.63
N LYS A 77 17.51 1.28 -0.45
CA LYS A 77 18.83 1.90 -0.67
C LYS A 77 19.16 2.07 -2.16
N ASP A 78 18.88 1.06 -2.98
CA ASP A 78 19.32 1.02 -4.38
C ASP A 78 18.27 1.57 -5.37
N LYS A 79 17.01 1.71 -4.95
CA LYS A 79 15.90 2.13 -5.82
C LYS A 79 15.26 3.44 -5.38
N ALA A 80 16.07 4.42 -4.94
CA ALA A 80 15.61 5.78 -4.60
C ALA A 80 14.70 6.43 -5.66
N ARG A 81 14.80 6.02 -6.94
CA ARG A 81 13.92 6.47 -8.03
C ARG A 81 12.45 6.03 -7.87
N LEU A 82 12.17 4.97 -7.14
CA LEU A 82 10.81 4.56 -6.81
C LEU A 82 10.20 5.43 -5.70
N LEU A 83 11.05 6.17 -4.98
CA LEU A 83 10.66 7.18 -4.01
C LEU A 83 10.78 8.60 -4.60
N ASP A 84 10.31 8.78 -5.84
CA ASP A 84 10.34 10.08 -6.50
C ASP A 84 9.41 11.08 -5.79
N GLU A 85 9.98 12.18 -5.32
CA GLU A 85 9.27 13.26 -4.63
C GLU A 85 8.12 13.88 -5.44
N ASN A 86 8.13 13.74 -6.77
CA ASN A 86 7.02 14.19 -7.61
C ASN A 86 5.84 13.20 -7.63
N CYS A 87 6.11 11.92 -7.35
CA CYS A 87 5.09 10.88 -7.25
C CYS A 87 4.58 10.71 -5.82
N ILE A 88 5.45 10.91 -4.84
CA ILE A 88 5.10 10.93 -3.43
C ILE A 88 4.53 12.30 -3.10
N LYS A 89 3.22 12.41 -2.83
CA LYS A 89 2.68 13.69 -2.31
C LYS A 89 3.39 14.04 -1.02
N ALA A 90 3.78 15.30 -0.83
CA ALA A 90 4.47 15.82 0.36
C ALA A 90 3.85 15.41 1.72
N TYR A 91 2.56 15.04 1.72
CA TYR A 91 1.84 14.47 2.86
C TYR A 91 2.46 13.17 3.42
N TRP A 92 3.06 12.33 2.56
CA TRP A 92 3.69 11.06 2.96
C TRP A 92 4.88 11.25 3.88
N PHE A 93 5.72 12.26 3.62
CA PHE A 93 6.93 12.50 4.43
C PHE A 93 6.61 13.11 5.80
N ARG A 94 5.42 13.68 6.00
CA ARG A 94 5.00 14.28 7.28
C ARG A 94 4.37 13.28 8.24
N SER A 95 3.83 12.16 7.73
CA SER A 95 3.31 11.04 8.53
C SER A 95 4.42 10.00 8.73
N SER A 96 5.47 10.35 9.48
CA SER A 96 6.68 9.52 9.68
C SER A 96 6.46 8.20 10.45
N THR A 97 5.22 7.77 10.64
CA THR A 97 4.85 6.51 11.31
C THR A 97 4.28 5.46 10.36
N THR A 98 3.97 5.81 9.10
CA THR A 98 3.62 4.80 8.09
C THR A 98 4.90 4.15 7.58
N SER A 99 5.34 3.12 8.31
CA SER A 99 6.43 2.25 7.88
C SER A 99 6.11 1.70 6.49
N TYR A 100 6.99 1.99 5.53
CA TYR A 100 6.88 1.46 4.18
C TYR A 100 7.23 -0.01 4.23
N GLU A 101 6.21 -0.86 4.31
CA GLU A 101 6.41 -2.30 4.22
C GLU A 101 6.63 -2.66 2.74
N PRO A 102 7.84 -3.11 2.34
CA PRO A 102 8.16 -3.23 0.92
C PRO A 102 7.28 -4.26 0.19
N GLY A 103 6.76 -5.27 0.90
CA GLY A 103 5.75 -6.20 0.38
C GLY A 103 4.47 -5.51 -0.06
N VAL A 104 3.92 -4.61 0.77
CA VAL A 104 2.71 -3.82 0.45
C VAL A 104 2.96 -2.94 -0.78
N TYR A 105 4.12 -2.32 -0.90
CA TYR A 105 4.41 -1.49 -2.06
C TYR A 105 4.58 -2.32 -3.34
N ARG A 106 5.21 -3.49 -3.23
CA ARG A 106 5.42 -4.42 -4.35
C ARG A 106 4.12 -4.87 -4.99
N VAL A 107 3.12 -5.24 -4.18
CA VAL A 107 1.82 -5.68 -4.70
C VAL A 107 1.07 -4.53 -5.39
N ILE A 108 1.19 -3.29 -4.88
CA ILE A 108 0.53 -2.13 -5.51
C ILE A 108 1.23 -1.74 -6.82
N LEU A 109 2.56 -1.82 -6.88
CA LEU A 109 3.27 -1.63 -8.14
C LEU A 109 2.88 -2.70 -9.18
N ALA A 110 2.71 -3.96 -8.77
CA ALA A 110 2.25 -5.02 -9.66
C ALA A 110 0.86 -4.71 -10.24
N GLU A 111 -0.10 -4.27 -9.42
CA GLU A 111 -1.42 -3.82 -9.91
C GLU A 111 -1.30 -2.65 -10.89
N ALA A 112 -0.46 -1.66 -10.59
CA ALA A 112 -0.26 -0.52 -11.49
C ALA A 112 0.38 -0.92 -12.82
N LEU A 113 1.33 -1.87 -12.81
CA LEU A 113 1.95 -2.44 -14.02
C LEU A 113 0.94 -3.24 -14.85
N ILE A 114 0.05 -4.00 -14.20
CA ILE A 114 -1.07 -4.68 -14.86
C ILE A 114 -1.98 -3.65 -15.54
N GLY A 115 -2.36 -2.58 -14.83
CA GLY A 115 -3.19 -1.52 -15.39
C GLY A 115 -2.55 -0.85 -16.62
N LEU A 116 -1.23 -0.64 -16.61
CA LEU A 116 -0.48 -0.16 -17.76
C LEU A 116 -0.53 -1.15 -18.94
N ALA A 117 -0.28 -2.44 -18.68
CA ALA A 117 -0.25 -3.51 -19.68
C ALA A 117 -1.65 -3.91 -20.20
N GLN A 118 -2.73 -3.51 -19.53
CA GLN A 118 -4.09 -3.64 -20.07
C GLN A 118 -4.38 -2.58 -21.12
N GLN A 119 -3.82 -1.37 -20.97
CA GLN A 119 -4.02 -0.28 -21.93
C GLN A 119 -3.38 -0.57 -23.28
N ASP A 120 -2.26 -1.30 -23.30
CA ASP A 120 -1.56 -1.70 -24.53
C ASP A 120 -2.00 -3.08 -25.08
N LYS A 121 -2.99 -3.72 -24.43
CA LYS A 121 -3.50 -5.07 -24.74
C LYS A 121 -2.45 -6.19 -24.70
N SER A 122 -1.25 -5.94 -24.20
CA SER A 122 -0.17 -6.92 -24.15
C SER A 122 -0.41 -8.00 -23.09
N LEU A 123 -1.14 -7.64 -22.02
CA LEU A 123 -1.30 -8.51 -20.85
C LEU A 123 -2.23 -9.70 -21.12
N SER A 124 -3.40 -9.48 -21.73
CA SER A 124 -4.38 -10.56 -21.97
C SER A 124 -3.81 -11.70 -22.83
N LEU A 125 -2.97 -11.36 -23.81
CA LEU A 125 -2.29 -12.36 -24.66
C LEU A 125 -1.28 -13.17 -23.83
N ALA A 126 -0.42 -12.48 -23.09
CA ALA A 126 0.60 -13.12 -22.26
C ALA A 126 0.01 -14.01 -21.16
N VAL A 127 -1.11 -13.61 -20.59
CA VAL A 127 -1.81 -14.34 -19.52
C VAL A 127 -2.47 -15.62 -20.07
N ALA A 128 -3.11 -15.54 -21.24
CA ALA A 128 -3.67 -16.70 -21.93
C ALA A 128 -2.57 -17.73 -22.30
N ASP A 129 -1.43 -17.26 -22.80
CA ASP A 129 -0.30 -18.11 -23.16
C ASP A 129 0.35 -18.76 -21.92
N ALA A 130 0.47 -18.01 -20.82
CA ALA A 130 1.06 -18.52 -19.57
C ALA A 130 0.24 -19.65 -18.96
N ALA A 131 -1.09 -19.57 -19.03
CA ALA A 131 -1.97 -20.59 -18.49
C ALA A 131 -2.05 -21.85 -19.36
N ALA A 132 -1.73 -21.74 -20.64
CA ALA A 132 -1.67 -22.88 -21.57
C ALA A 132 -0.38 -23.70 -21.44
N THR A 133 0.63 -23.19 -20.72
CA THR A 133 1.97 -23.79 -20.67
C THR A 133 2.29 -24.30 -19.27
N ASP A 134 2.90 -25.49 -19.15
CA ASP A 134 3.37 -26.05 -17.87
C ASP A 134 4.63 -25.31 -17.38
N GLN A 135 4.46 -24.01 -17.09
CA GLN A 135 5.56 -23.11 -16.78
C GLN A 135 6.17 -23.40 -15.40
N PRO A 136 7.49 -23.11 -15.22
CA PRO A 136 8.18 -23.27 -13.95
C PRO A 136 7.40 -22.61 -12.81
N GLN A 137 7.43 -23.21 -11.61
CA GLN A 137 6.88 -22.59 -10.41
C GLN A 137 7.42 -21.18 -10.24
N LEU A 138 6.56 -20.24 -9.83
CA LEU A 138 7.01 -18.89 -9.53
C LEU A 138 8.07 -18.98 -8.43
N PRO A 139 9.14 -18.18 -8.49
CA PRO A 139 10.14 -18.19 -7.43
C PRO A 139 9.42 -17.87 -6.12
N ALA A 140 9.52 -18.79 -5.16
CA ALA A 140 8.96 -18.56 -3.84
C ALA A 140 9.52 -17.22 -3.33
N VAL A 141 8.64 -16.33 -2.89
CA VAL A 141 9.08 -15.10 -2.24
C VAL A 141 9.85 -15.55 -0.99
N PRO A 142 11.15 -15.24 -0.87
CA PRO A 142 11.90 -15.62 0.31
C PRO A 142 11.24 -14.92 1.48
N VAL A 143 10.88 -15.71 2.50
CA VAL A 143 10.54 -15.17 3.81
C VAL A 143 11.78 -14.38 4.23
N SER A 144 11.67 -13.06 4.32
CA SER A 144 12.85 -12.23 4.59
C SER A 144 13.47 -12.68 5.92
N GLU A 145 14.80 -12.73 6.02
CA GLU A 145 15.47 -12.95 7.31
C GLU A 145 15.26 -11.71 8.17
N VAL A 146 14.13 -11.67 8.87
CA VAL A 146 13.67 -10.49 9.60
C VAL A 146 14.55 -10.24 10.83
N HIS A 147 14.97 -8.98 10.99
CA HIS A 147 15.70 -8.48 12.14
C HIS A 147 14.96 -8.79 13.46
N PRO A 148 15.63 -9.24 14.54
CA PRO A 148 15.00 -9.75 15.77
C PRO A 148 14.05 -8.77 16.50
N TYR A 149 14.03 -7.50 16.12
CA TYR A 149 13.12 -6.47 16.67
C TYR A 149 11.66 -6.64 16.21
N TYR A 150 11.43 -7.35 15.11
CA TYR A 150 10.12 -7.51 14.46
C TYR A 150 9.45 -8.88 14.73
N ARG A 151 9.96 -9.62 15.73
CA ARG A 151 9.57 -11.02 16.07
C ARG A 151 8.06 -11.33 16.23
N PRO A 152 7.20 -10.42 16.72
CA PRO A 152 5.75 -10.67 16.79
C PRO A 152 5.06 -10.73 15.43
N MET A 153 5.68 -10.20 14.36
CA MET A 153 5.12 -10.23 13.00
C MET A 153 5.36 -11.57 12.28
N PHE A 154 6.09 -12.53 12.85
CA PHE A 154 6.45 -13.78 12.15
C PHE A 154 5.31 -14.82 12.09
N VAL A 155 4.21 -14.60 12.81
CA VAL A 155 2.95 -15.32 12.52
C VAL A 155 2.40 -14.90 11.15
N VAL A 156 2.69 -13.66 10.73
CA VAL A 156 2.31 -13.10 9.43
C VAL A 156 3.08 -13.80 8.31
N ASP A 157 4.37 -14.14 8.47
CA ASP A 157 5.18 -14.80 7.43
C ASP A 157 4.63 -16.15 6.94
N ARG A 158 4.20 -17.04 7.86
CA ARG A 158 3.63 -18.35 7.45
C ARG A 158 2.32 -18.15 6.71
N HIS A 159 1.48 -17.24 7.19
CA HIS A 159 0.19 -16.97 6.58
C HIS A 159 0.33 -16.23 5.25
N GLU A 160 1.32 -15.35 5.12
CA GLU A 160 1.69 -14.70 3.86
C GLU A 160 2.22 -15.71 2.86
N ALA A 161 3.07 -16.65 3.29
CA ALA A 161 3.50 -17.74 2.42
C ALA A 161 2.31 -18.60 1.94
N GLN A 162 1.34 -18.89 2.82
CA GLN A 162 0.10 -19.57 2.42
C GLN A 162 -0.74 -18.72 1.45
N LEU A 163 -0.89 -17.42 1.72
CA LEU A 163 -1.59 -16.50 0.82
C LEU A 163 -0.92 -16.45 -0.55
N SER A 164 0.41 -16.42 -0.59
CA SER A 164 1.22 -16.43 -1.79
C SER A 164 1.04 -17.73 -2.58
N GLN A 165 1.11 -18.89 -1.91
CA GLN A 165 0.85 -20.20 -2.52
C GLN A 165 -0.58 -20.33 -3.06
N PHE A 166 -1.55 -19.81 -2.32
CA PHE A 166 -2.93 -19.74 -2.77
C PHE A 166 -3.05 -18.86 -4.01
N ALA A 167 -2.48 -17.66 -3.98
CA ALA A 167 -2.53 -16.70 -5.07
C ALA A 167 -1.88 -17.24 -6.34
N GLU A 168 -0.70 -17.87 -6.25
CA GLU A 168 -0.07 -18.56 -7.38
C GLU A 168 -1.01 -19.61 -7.98
N CYS A 169 -1.60 -20.47 -7.14
CA CYS A 169 -2.51 -21.52 -7.59
C CYS A 169 -3.77 -20.94 -8.26
N ALA A 170 -4.38 -19.93 -7.65
CA ALA A 170 -5.57 -19.27 -8.16
C ALA A 170 -5.30 -18.57 -9.50
N VAL A 171 -4.16 -17.88 -9.63
CA VAL A 171 -3.74 -17.23 -10.87
C VAL A 171 -3.49 -18.24 -11.98
N ARG A 172 -2.82 -19.36 -11.70
CA ARG A 172 -2.59 -20.40 -12.72
C ARG A 172 -3.88 -21.07 -13.17
N SER A 173 -4.80 -21.34 -12.22
CA SER A 173 -6.04 -22.05 -12.52
C SER A 173 -7.11 -21.18 -13.17
N ARG A 174 -7.20 -19.90 -12.80
CA ARG A 174 -8.23 -18.96 -13.25
C ARG A 174 -7.66 -17.56 -13.51
N PRO A 175 -6.68 -17.41 -14.41
CA PRO A 175 -6.00 -16.14 -14.62
C PRO A 175 -6.95 -15.02 -15.09
N GLU A 176 -7.94 -15.34 -15.92
CA GLU A 176 -8.94 -14.39 -16.41
C GLU A 176 -9.83 -13.84 -15.30
N ALA A 177 -10.16 -14.67 -14.31
CA ALA A 177 -10.93 -14.24 -13.13
C ALA A 177 -10.10 -13.27 -12.27
N VAL A 178 -8.80 -13.54 -12.12
CA VAL A 178 -7.88 -12.62 -11.42
C VAL A 178 -7.70 -11.32 -12.20
N LEU A 179 -7.57 -11.40 -13.52
CA LEU A 179 -7.48 -10.22 -14.39
C LEU A 179 -8.73 -9.33 -14.27
N ALA A 180 -9.93 -9.95 -14.25
CA ALA A 180 -11.20 -9.27 -14.02
C ALA A 180 -11.27 -8.64 -12.62
N LEU A 181 -10.81 -9.34 -11.58
CA LEU A 181 -10.69 -8.81 -10.22
C LEU A 181 -9.81 -7.55 -10.20
N VAL A 182 -8.62 -7.58 -10.81
CA VAL A 182 -7.69 -6.43 -10.82
C VAL A 182 -8.24 -5.26 -11.64
N ALA A 183 -9.18 -5.49 -12.56
CA ALA A 183 -9.88 -4.44 -13.29
C ALA A 183 -11.00 -3.75 -12.46
N THR A 184 -11.46 -4.34 -11.35
CA THR A 184 -12.49 -3.74 -10.48
C THR A 184 -11.96 -2.55 -9.68
N LYS A 185 -12.87 -1.69 -9.22
CA LYS A 185 -12.55 -0.59 -8.31
C LYS A 185 -12.33 -1.11 -6.89
N ARG A 186 -11.20 -0.77 -6.27
CA ARG A 186 -10.93 -1.13 -4.87
C ARG A 186 -12.02 -0.63 -3.92
N GLY A 187 -12.40 -1.48 -2.97
CA GLY A 187 -13.45 -1.26 -1.99
C GLY A 187 -14.88 -1.31 -2.55
N SER A 188 -15.07 -1.70 -3.81
CA SER A 188 -16.40 -1.76 -4.43
C SER A 188 -17.09 -3.12 -4.22
N ALA A 189 -18.40 -3.15 -4.42
CA ALA A 189 -19.16 -4.41 -4.35
C ALA A 189 -18.72 -5.39 -5.45
N GLU A 190 -18.32 -4.86 -6.61
CA GLU A 190 -17.78 -5.64 -7.72
C GLU A 190 -16.45 -6.29 -7.36
N GLU A 191 -15.56 -5.59 -6.64
CA GLU A 191 -14.33 -6.20 -6.11
C GLU A 191 -14.65 -7.35 -5.16
N ALA A 192 -15.58 -7.14 -4.22
CA ALA A 192 -15.95 -8.18 -3.25
C ALA A 192 -16.51 -9.42 -3.95
N ALA A 193 -17.36 -9.23 -4.97
CA ALA A 193 -17.92 -10.33 -5.76
C ALA A 193 -16.85 -11.04 -6.60
N ALA A 194 -15.98 -10.31 -7.29
CA ALA A 194 -14.89 -10.89 -8.07
C ALA A 194 -13.88 -11.64 -7.20
N LEU A 195 -13.59 -11.12 -6.01
CA LEU A 195 -12.70 -11.76 -5.06
C LEU A 195 -13.29 -13.07 -4.54
N ALA A 196 -14.58 -13.10 -4.22
CA ALA A 196 -15.28 -14.33 -3.84
C ALA A 196 -15.28 -15.38 -4.96
N ASP A 197 -15.43 -14.96 -6.23
CA ASP A 197 -15.33 -15.85 -7.38
C ASP A 197 -13.92 -16.44 -7.52
N VAL A 198 -12.87 -15.62 -7.43
CA VAL A 198 -11.48 -16.12 -7.44
C VAL A 198 -11.23 -17.04 -6.26
N GLU A 199 -11.74 -16.70 -5.08
CA GLU A 199 -11.60 -17.52 -3.88
C GLU A 199 -12.28 -18.87 -4.00
N SER A 200 -13.35 -18.99 -4.79
CA SER A 200 -14.00 -20.26 -5.14
C SER A 200 -13.16 -21.20 -6.03
N ALA A 201 -11.85 -20.94 -6.14
CA ALA A 201 -10.84 -21.72 -6.87
C ALA A 201 -10.98 -23.24 -6.69
N PRO A 202 -10.47 -24.04 -7.66
CA PRO A 202 -10.55 -25.50 -7.63
C PRO A 202 -10.09 -26.09 -6.30
N ALA A 203 -10.61 -27.28 -5.96
CA ALA A 203 -10.31 -27.97 -4.70
C ALA A 203 -8.79 -28.09 -4.41
N GLU A 204 -7.99 -28.18 -5.47
CA GLU A 204 -6.52 -28.25 -5.42
C GLU A 204 -5.88 -26.97 -4.82
N CYS A 205 -6.47 -25.80 -5.08
CA CYS A 205 -6.04 -24.53 -4.47
C CYS A 205 -6.61 -24.34 -3.08
N ALA A 206 -7.75 -24.97 -2.75
CA ALA A 206 -8.37 -24.87 -1.43
C ALA A 206 -7.46 -25.39 -0.31
N ALA A 207 -6.68 -26.45 -0.56
CA ALA A 207 -5.69 -26.98 0.38
C ALA A 207 -4.56 -25.98 0.74
N LYS A 208 -4.34 -24.98 -0.12
CA LYS A 208 -3.34 -23.92 0.06
C LYS A 208 -3.94 -22.64 0.64
N ARG A 209 -5.26 -22.57 0.85
CA ARG A 209 -5.90 -21.38 1.42
C ARG A 209 -5.30 -21.05 2.77
N PRO A 210 -5.06 -19.75 3.06
CA PRO A 210 -4.58 -19.34 4.36
C PRO A 210 -5.59 -19.73 5.44
N SER A 211 -5.08 -20.22 6.57
CA SER A 211 -5.92 -20.56 7.73
C SER A 211 -6.43 -19.33 8.49
N VAL A 212 -5.93 -18.15 8.15
CA VAL A 212 -6.37 -16.85 8.70
C VAL A 212 -7.00 -15.99 7.60
N SER A 213 -7.96 -15.17 7.98
CA SER A 213 -8.58 -14.22 7.07
C SER A 213 -7.69 -12.99 6.89
N PHE A 214 -7.29 -12.73 5.65
CA PHE A 214 -6.58 -11.51 5.27
C PHE A 214 -7.55 -10.36 4.94
N PRO A 215 -7.13 -9.10 4.95
CA PRO A 215 -7.95 -8.03 4.36
C PRO A 215 -8.03 -8.18 2.84
N ALA A 216 -9.13 -7.71 2.22
CA ALA A 216 -9.36 -7.82 0.78
C ALA A 216 -8.20 -7.20 -0.05
N PHE A 217 -7.63 -6.10 0.43
CA PHE A 217 -6.47 -5.46 -0.18
C PHE A 217 -5.26 -6.39 -0.28
N ALA A 218 -4.91 -7.12 0.79
CA ALA A 218 -3.78 -8.04 0.79
C ALA A 218 -4.02 -9.21 -0.18
N ARG A 219 -5.23 -9.78 -0.17
CA ARG A 219 -5.58 -10.88 -1.07
C ARG A 219 -5.53 -10.46 -2.54
N ARG A 220 -6.13 -9.32 -2.88
CA ARG A 220 -6.07 -8.74 -4.23
C ARG A 220 -4.64 -8.44 -4.65
N GLY A 221 -3.86 -7.81 -3.78
CA GLY A 221 -2.48 -7.44 -4.06
C GLY A 221 -1.62 -8.66 -4.38
N GLU A 222 -1.74 -9.72 -3.59
CA GLU A 222 -0.99 -10.96 -3.82
C GLU A 222 -1.41 -11.64 -5.13
N LEU A 223 -2.73 -11.71 -5.40
CA LEU A 223 -3.25 -12.21 -6.68
C LEU A 223 -2.71 -11.40 -7.88
N ALA A 224 -2.66 -10.07 -7.76
CA ALA A 224 -2.12 -9.21 -8.80
C ALA A 224 -0.61 -9.39 -8.98
N LEU A 225 0.14 -9.55 -7.89
CA LEU A 225 1.58 -9.83 -7.95
C LEU A 225 1.84 -11.12 -8.72
N HIS A 226 1.16 -12.22 -8.38
CA HIS A 226 1.34 -13.49 -9.07
C HIS A 226 0.86 -13.45 -10.52
N LEU A 227 -0.25 -12.75 -10.82
CA LEU A 227 -0.70 -12.53 -12.20
C LEU A 227 0.35 -11.80 -13.02
N TYR A 228 0.95 -10.74 -12.45
CA TYR A 228 2.01 -10.00 -13.11
C TYR A 228 3.23 -10.88 -13.35
N LEU A 229 3.74 -11.56 -12.32
CA LEU A 229 4.91 -12.42 -12.46
C LEU A 229 4.69 -13.54 -13.48
N LEU A 230 3.50 -14.16 -13.48
CA LEU A 230 3.12 -15.17 -14.46
C LEU A 230 3.17 -14.60 -15.90
N SER A 231 2.63 -13.40 -16.11
CA SER A 231 2.70 -12.75 -17.44
C SER A 231 4.13 -12.48 -17.91
N ARG A 232 5.08 -12.26 -17.00
CA ARG A 232 6.50 -12.05 -17.36
C ARG A 232 7.19 -13.36 -17.73
N LEU A 233 6.79 -14.47 -17.13
CA LEU A 233 7.32 -15.80 -17.47
C LEU A 233 6.87 -16.28 -18.86
N SER A 234 5.72 -15.85 -19.36
CA SER A 234 5.27 -16.13 -20.75
C SER A 234 5.94 -15.25 -21.80
N GLY A 235 6.92 -14.43 -21.42
CA GLY A 235 7.67 -13.61 -22.37
C GLY A 235 6.94 -12.33 -22.78
N ALA A 236 5.98 -11.85 -21.97
CA ALA A 236 5.40 -10.53 -22.19
C ALA A 236 6.51 -9.49 -22.39
N PRO A 237 6.38 -8.55 -23.35
CA PRO A 237 7.34 -7.49 -23.50
C PRO A 237 7.44 -6.68 -22.21
N ALA A 238 8.64 -6.19 -21.90
CA ALA A 238 8.80 -5.25 -20.78
C ALA A 238 7.90 -4.02 -20.98
N PRO A 239 7.35 -3.46 -19.89
CA PRO A 239 6.49 -2.28 -19.98
C PRO A 239 7.26 -1.14 -20.65
N LYS A 240 6.67 -0.58 -21.71
CA LYS A 240 7.29 0.53 -22.45
C LYS A 240 7.07 1.84 -21.68
N PRO A 241 8.06 2.76 -21.69
CA PRO A 241 7.84 4.12 -21.21
C PRO A 241 6.65 4.74 -21.92
N MET A 242 5.74 5.37 -21.18
CA MET A 242 4.67 6.14 -21.82
C MET A 242 5.29 7.25 -22.66
N PRO A 243 4.83 7.46 -23.90
CA PRO A 243 5.28 8.60 -24.70
C PRO A 243 4.96 9.87 -23.92
N LYS A 244 5.96 10.75 -23.74
CA LYS A 244 5.76 12.03 -23.05
C LYS A 244 4.61 12.76 -23.72
N ARG A 245 3.46 12.90 -23.03
CA ARG A 245 2.37 13.77 -23.49
C ARG A 245 2.96 15.17 -23.62
N ARG A 246 3.08 15.67 -24.86
CA ARG A 246 3.41 17.08 -25.09
C ARG A 246 2.29 17.89 -24.45
N ARG A 247 2.62 18.58 -23.36
CA ARG A 247 1.74 19.57 -22.74
C ARG A 247 1.73 20.83 -23.59
#